data_AF-A0A962U7D3-F1
#
_entry.id   AF-A0A962U7D3-F1
#
_cell.length_a   1.000
_cell.length_b   1.000
_cell.length_c   1.000
_cell.angle_alpha   90.00
_cell.angle_beta   90.00
_cell.angle_gamma   90.00
#
_symmetry.space_group_name_H-M   'P 1'
#
loop_
_entity.id
_entity.type
_entity.pdbx_description
1 polymer ?
#
loop_
_entity_poly.entity_id
_entity_poly.type
_entity_poly.pdbx_seq_one_letter_code
_entity_poly.pdbx_strand_id
1 'polypeptide(L)' 'MIARRLFFALWPDDSVRHALLHWQTQNLSGDVHWQHRADLHLTLSFLGQVEEQRIAGLRDVGAAQCSA' A
#
# COMPACT_ATOMS: atom_id res chain seq x y z
N MET A 1 -11.77 -14.52 -18.07
CA MET A 1 -10.89 -14.89 -16.93
C MET A 1 -10.91 -13.74 -15.94
N ILE A 2 -11.04 -14.00 -14.63
CA ILE A 2 -11.04 -12.94 -13.60
C ILE A 2 -9.59 -12.63 -13.24
N ALA A 3 -9.19 -11.37 -13.40
CA ALA A 3 -7.86 -10.88 -13.05
C ALA A 3 -7.98 -9.71 -12.05
N ARG A 4 -7.00 -9.60 -11.14
CA ARG A 4 -6.95 -8.55 -10.13
C ARG A 4 -5.70 -7.70 -10.28
N ARG A 5 -5.83 -6.40 -10.06
CA ARG A 5 -4.70 -5.47 -9.98
C ARG A 5 -4.04 -5.58 -8.61
N LEU A 6 -2.85 -6.16 -8.53
CA LEU A 6 -2.18 -6.48 -7.25
C LEU A 6 -0.84 -5.76 -7.09
N PHE A 7 -0.43 -5.60 -5.84
CA PHE A 7 0.87 -5.07 -5.43
C PHE A 7 1.23 -5.58 -4.03
N PHE A 8 2.51 -5.56 -3.68
CA PHE A 8 3.00 -5.71 -2.31
C PHE A 8 3.31 -4.34 -1.72
N ALA A 9 2.99 -4.12 -0.46
CA ALA A 9 3.24 -2.86 0.22
C ALA A 9 3.52 -3.04 1.71
N LEU A 10 4.11 -2.01 2.30
CA LEU A 10 4.17 -1.79 3.74
C LEU A 10 3.14 -0.74 4.11
N TRP A 11 2.34 -1.03 5.13
CA TRP A 11 1.44 -0.05 5.71
C TRP A 11 2.14 0.67 6.84
N PRO A 12 2.11 2.02 6.86
CA PRO A 12 2.58 2.77 8.01
C PRO A 12 1.70 2.43 9.22
N ASP A 13 2.31 2.38 10.39
CA ASP A 13 1.59 2.34 11.66
C ASP A 13 0.88 3.68 11.93
N ASP A 14 0.07 3.70 12.99
CA ASP A 14 -0.72 4.88 13.35
C ASP A 14 0.15 6.10 13.71
N SER A 15 1.33 5.87 14.29
CA SER A 15 2.25 6.97 14.66
C SER A 15 2.77 7.68 13.40
N VAL A 16 3.17 6.91 12.39
CA VAL A 16 3.63 7.41 11.11
C VAL A 16 2.47 8.06 10.34
N ARG A 17 1.26 7.48 10.37
CA ARG A 17 0.08 8.08 9.74
C ARG A 17 -0.24 9.45 10.32
N HIS A 18 -0.19 9.60 11.65
CA HIS A 18 -0.43 10.89 12.29
C HIS A 18 0.66 11.92 11.97
N ALA A 19 1.93 11.51 11.97
CA ALA A 19 3.03 12.41 11.61
C ALA A 19 2.91 12.92 10.16
N LEU A 20 2.57 12.03 9.23
CA LEU A 20 2.34 12.38 7.82
C LEU A 20 1.16 13.34 7.66
N LEU A 21 0.03 13.05 8.31
CA LEU A 21 -1.14 13.94 8.28
C LEU A 21 -0.81 15.33 8.84
N HIS A 22 -0.13 15.38 9.98
CA HIS A 22 0.28 16.64 10.58
C HIS A 22 1.15 17.45 9.61
N TRP A 23 2.21 16.83 9.08
CA TRP A 23 3.09 17.49 8.12
C TRP A 23 2.33 18.00 6.89
N GLN A 24 1.48 17.15 6.32
CA GLN A 24 0.64 17.46 5.17
C GLN A 24 -0.20 18.74 5.40
N THR A 25 -0.94 18.81 6.52
CA THR A 25 -1.80 19.97 6.83
C THR A 25 -1.04 21.28 7.04
N GLN A 26 0.25 21.21 7.41
CA GLN A 26 1.07 22.38 7.69
C GLN A 26 1.89 22.84 6.46
N ASN A 27 2.13 21.96 5.48
CA ASN A 27 3.12 22.19 4.43
C ASN A 27 2.57 22.19 3.00
N LEU A 28 1.34 21.69 2.77
CA LEU A 28 0.76 21.63 1.44
C LEU A 28 -0.37 22.66 1.29
N SER A 29 -0.56 23.15 0.06
CA SER A 29 -1.64 24.08 -0.27
C SER A 29 -3.01 23.40 -0.20
N GLY A 30 -4.07 24.19 -0.06
CA GLY A 30 -5.44 23.68 -0.02
C GLY A 30 -5.93 23.03 -1.32
N ASP A 31 -5.23 23.26 -2.44
CA ASP A 31 -5.64 22.83 -3.78
C ASP A 31 -5.08 21.45 -4.17
N VAL A 32 -4.48 20.71 -3.23
CA VAL A 32 -3.96 19.37 -3.49
C VAL A 32 -5.06 18.30 -3.35
N HIS A 33 -4.99 17.28 -4.21
CA HIS A 33 -5.81 16.08 -4.04
C HIS A 33 -5.21 15.19 -2.97
N TRP A 34 -5.79 15.27 -1.77
CA TRP A 34 -5.38 14.48 -0.62
C TRP A 34 -5.60 13.00 -0.85
N GLN A 35 -4.59 12.21 -0.48
CA GLN A 35 -4.77 10.77 -0.40
C GLN A 35 -5.40 10.40 0.95
N HIS A 36 -6.39 9.51 0.92
CA HIS A 36 -7.08 9.13 2.16
C HIS A 36 -6.13 8.40 3.10
N ARG A 37 -6.17 8.72 4.40
CA ARG A 37 -5.20 8.21 5.39
C ARG A 37 -5.10 6.68 5.45
N ALA A 38 -6.20 5.98 5.17
CA ALA A 38 -6.24 4.52 5.19
C ALA A 38 -5.47 3.92 4.02
N ASP A 39 -5.37 4.66 2.92
CA ASP A 39 -4.77 4.24 1.66
C ASP A 39 -3.28 4.59 1.57
N LEU A 40 -2.71 5.22 2.60
CA LEU A 40 -1.26 5.44 2.67
C LEU A 40 -0.55 4.09 2.81
N HIS A 41 0.39 3.84 1.90
CA HIS A 41 1.24 2.66 1.88
C HIS A 41 2.54 2.96 1.11
N LEU A 42 3.59 2.22 1.40
CA LEU A 42 4.80 2.18 0.59
C LEU A 42 4.74 0.95 -0.31
N THR A 43 4.52 1.16 -1.61
CA THR A 43 4.54 0.07 -2.60
C THR A 43 5.95 -0.48 -2.72
N LEU A 44 6.11 -1.79 -2.50
CA LEU A 44 7.36 -2.52 -2.71
C LEU A 44 7.47 -3.04 -4.14
N SER A 45 6.37 -3.60 -4.67
CA SER A 45 6.33 -4.13 -6.04
C SER A 45 4.91 -4.11 -6.59
N PHE A 46 4.74 -3.51 -7.77
CA PHE A 46 3.46 -3.45 -8.48
C PHE A 46 3.40 -4.55 -9.53
N LEU A 47 2.41 -5.44 -9.43
CA LEU A 47 2.33 -6.67 -10.25
C LEU A 47 1.39 -6.52 -11.46
N GLY A 48 0.65 -5.41 -11.56
CA GLY A 48 -0.35 -5.24 -12.61
C GLY A 48 -1.51 -6.23 -12.47
N GLN A 49 -2.02 -6.72 -13.59
CA GLN A 49 -3.11 -7.69 -13.63
C GLN A 49 -2.59 -9.10 -13.37
N VAL A 50 -3.16 -9.76 -12.36
CA VAL A 50 -2.78 -11.11 -11.93
C VAL A 50 -4.01 -12.02 -12.02
N GLU A 51 -3.84 -13.18 -12.63
CA GLU A 51 -4.86 -14.22 -12.68
C GLU A 51 -5.15 -14.78 -11.29
N GLU A 52 -6.42 -15.02 -10.97
CA GLU A 52 -6.87 -15.48 -9.64
C GLU A 52 -6.10 -16.74 -9.17
N GLN A 53 -5.78 -17.65 -10.09
CA GLN A 53 -5.05 -18.90 -9.83
C GLN A 53 -3.66 -18.68 -9.24
N ARG A 54 -3.04 -17.54 -9.53
CA ARG A 54 -1.68 -17.20 -9.06
C ARG A 54 -1.67 -16.53 -7.69
N ILE A 55 -2.83 -16.09 -7.19
CA ILE A 55 -2.90 -15.31 -5.94
C ILE A 55 -2.42 -16.14 -4.75
N ALA A 56 -2.74 -17.42 -4.69
CA ALA A 56 -2.29 -18.30 -3.60
C ALA A 56 -0.76 -18.32 -3.48
N GLY A 57 -0.05 -18.59 -4.58
CA GLY A 57 1.41 -18.60 -4.58
C GLY A 57 2.04 -17.24 -4.26
N LEU A 58 1.40 -16.13 -4.65
CA LEU A 58 1.87 -14.80 -4.25
C LEU A 58 1.75 -14.56 -2.74
N ARG A 59 0.73 -15.13 -2.08
CA ARG A 59 0.61 -15.05 -0.62
C ARG A 59 1.74 -15.81 0.07
N ASP A 60 2.12 -16.98 -0.45
CA ASP A 60 3.23 -17.77 0.08
C ASP A 60 4.56 -17.03 -0.04
N VAL A 61 4.82 -16.41 -1.19
CA VAL A 61 6.00 -15.55 -1.39
C VAL A 61 5.99 -14.40 -0.39
N GLY A 62 4.87 -13.70 -0.22
CA GLY A 62 4.75 -12.60 0.74
C GLY A 62 5.02 -13.06 2.19
N ALA A 63 4.44 -14.19 2.59
CA ALA A 63 4.63 -14.76 3.93
C ALA A 63 6.09 -15.11 4.21
N ALA A 64 6.81 -15.66 3.23
CA ALA A 64 8.22 -16.00 3.37
C ALA A 64 9.15 -14.78 3.52
N GLN A 65 8.73 -13.59 3.09
CA GLN A 65 9.50 -12.34 3.25
C GLN A 65 9.17 -11.60 4.56
N CYS A 66 8.04 -11.91 5.19
CA CYS A 66 7.65 -11.36 6.48
C CYS A 66 8.31 -12.17 7.63
N SER A 67 9.63 -12.18 7.71
CA SER A 67 10.33 -12.61 8.93
C SER A 67 10.14 -11.56 10.03
N ALA A 68 9.53 -11.98 11.15
CA ALA A 68 9.39 -11.23 12.40
C ALA A 68 10.74 -11.07 13.12
#